data_AF-F4Y2C0-F1
#
_entry.id   AF-F4Y2C0-F1
#
_cell.length_a   1.000
_cell.length_b   1.000
_cell.length_c   1.000
_cell.angle_alpha   90.00
_cell.angle_beta   90.00
_cell.angle_gamma   90.00
#
_symmetry.space_group_name_H-M   'P 1'
#
loop_
_entity.id
_entity.type
_entity.pdbx_description
1 polymer ?
#
loop_
_entity_poly.entity_id
_entity_poly.type
_entity_poly.pdbx_seq_one_letter_code
_entity_poly.pdbx_strand_id
1 'polypeptide(L)'
;MQVPKRLLEQVAAAVDRIEEPLAFANISACTQLLAGLRFDQRLIGELFPEEVMQESVIYQKIIQKGHQLGLLEGKREGKREGKLEGKREGRQEEGYSIIIRQLTRRFGSLDDQLQQGIKKLSVVQLEELSEALLDFETVSDVAVWLASHQQ
;
A
#
# COMPACT_ATOMS: atom_id res chain seq x y z
N MET A 1 -30.18 18.87 21.22
CA MET A 1 -29.27 17.73 20.94
C MET A 1 -28.55 17.14 22.17
N GLN A 2 -28.63 17.72 23.37
CA GLN A 2 -27.84 17.26 24.54
C GLN A 2 -28.44 16.09 25.34
N VAL A 3 -29.74 15.82 25.23
CA VAL A 3 -30.45 14.81 26.04
C VAL A 3 -29.93 13.38 25.81
N PRO A 4 -29.69 12.91 24.57
CA PRO A 4 -29.20 11.55 24.34
C PRO A 4 -27.79 11.30 24.89
N LYS A 5 -26.89 12.31 24.83
CA LYS A 5 -25.54 12.20 25.38
C LYS A 5 -25.58 12.13 26.91
N ARG A 6 -26.34 13.02 27.55
CA ARG A 6 -26.49 13.02 29.01
C ARG A 6 -27.11 11.71 29.53
N LEU A 7 -28.05 11.13 28.78
CA LEU A 7 -28.59 9.81 29.10
C LEU A 7 -27.51 8.72 28.99
N LEU A 8 -26.67 8.75 27.94
CA LEU A 8 -25.57 7.79 27.80
C LEU A 8 -24.55 7.89 28.94
N GLU A 9 -24.20 9.11 29.37
CA GLU A 9 -23.34 9.35 30.54
C GLU A 9 -23.96 8.77 31.82
N GLN A 10 -25.27 8.93 32.02
CA GLN A 10 -25.99 8.34 33.16
C GLN A 10 -26.00 6.80 33.09
N VAL A 11 -26.16 6.23 31.89
CA VAL A 11 -26.09 4.78 31.70
C VAL A 11 -24.69 4.27 32.00
N ALA A 12 -23.62 4.93 31.52
CA ALA A 12 -22.24 4.58 31.83
C ALA A 12 -22.00 4.57 33.35
N ALA A 13 -22.39 5.64 34.05
CA ALA A 13 -22.27 5.74 35.50
C ALA A 13 -23.10 4.69 36.28
N ALA A 14 -24.17 4.15 35.70
CA ALA A 14 -24.94 3.05 36.27
C ALA A 14 -24.26 1.70 36.03
N VAL A 15 -23.67 1.49 34.85
CA VAL A 15 -22.89 0.29 34.52
C VAL A 15 -21.67 0.17 35.42
N ASP A 16 -20.95 1.26 35.68
CA ASP A 16 -19.76 1.29 36.56
C ASP A 16 -20.02 0.90 38.03
N ARG A 17 -21.30 0.88 38.45
CA ARG A 17 -21.70 0.49 39.82
C ARG A 17 -21.99 -1.01 39.94
N ILE A 18 -21.94 -1.78 38.86
CA ILE A 18 -22.21 -3.22 38.89
C ILE A 18 -21.01 -3.94 39.49
N GLU A 19 -21.19 -4.55 40.66
CA GLU A 19 -20.12 -5.27 41.37
C GLU A 19 -19.86 -6.67 40.80
N GLU A 20 -20.89 -7.33 40.24
CA GLU A 20 -20.74 -8.66 39.66
C GLU A 20 -19.97 -8.58 38.32
N PRO A 21 -18.75 -9.18 38.22
CA PRO A 21 -17.89 -8.98 37.06
C PRO A 21 -18.51 -9.44 35.73
N LEU A 22 -19.24 -10.56 35.74
CA LEU A 22 -19.89 -11.10 34.55
C LEU A 22 -21.05 -10.21 34.08
N ALA A 23 -21.85 -9.69 35.01
CA ALA A 23 -22.95 -8.78 34.70
C ALA A 23 -22.43 -7.43 34.19
N PHE A 24 -21.36 -6.91 34.81
CA PHE A 24 -20.67 -5.70 34.35
C PHE A 24 -20.19 -5.86 32.91
N ALA A 25 -19.45 -6.93 32.61
CA ALA A 25 -18.90 -7.18 31.27
C ALA A 25 -20.01 -7.30 30.21
N ASN A 26 -21.06 -8.07 30.48
CA ASN A 26 -22.16 -8.28 29.53
C ASN A 26 -22.96 -7.00 29.27
N ILE A 27 -23.31 -6.26 30.32
CA ILE A 27 -24.11 -5.04 30.20
C ILE A 27 -23.29 -3.92 29.55
N SER A 28 -22.01 -3.79 29.90
CA SER A 28 -21.09 -2.85 29.25
C SER A 28 -20.96 -3.14 27.76
N ALA A 29 -20.69 -4.39 27.37
CA ALA A 29 -20.56 -4.79 25.96
C ALA A 29 -21.83 -4.52 25.14
N CYS A 30 -23.01 -4.85 25.68
CA CYS A 30 -24.29 -4.56 25.02
C CYS A 30 -24.53 -3.04 24.88
N THR A 31 -24.19 -2.28 25.91
CA THR A 31 -24.34 -0.82 25.91
C THR A 31 -23.42 -0.18 24.87
N GLN A 32 -22.16 -0.59 24.83
CA GLN A 32 -21.18 -0.15 23.83
C GLN A 32 -21.64 -0.43 22.40
N LEU A 33 -22.13 -1.65 22.13
CA LEU A 33 -22.64 -2.03 20.80
C LEU A 33 -23.81 -1.15 20.36
N LEU A 34 -24.79 -0.93 21.23
CA LEU A 34 -25.97 -0.12 20.91
C LEU A 34 -25.63 1.37 20.79
N ALA A 35 -24.79 1.89 21.70
CA ALA A 35 -24.38 3.28 21.69
C ALA A 35 -23.50 3.59 20.47
N GLY A 36 -22.64 2.66 20.05
CA GLY A 36 -21.82 2.76 18.84
C GLY A 36 -22.60 2.84 17.53
N LEU A 37 -23.90 2.48 17.51
CA LEU A 37 -24.77 2.69 16.34
C LEU A 37 -25.19 4.15 16.14
N ARG A 38 -25.09 4.99 17.19
CA ARG A 38 -25.59 6.37 17.20
C ARG A 38 -24.51 7.41 17.51
N PHE A 39 -23.55 7.08 18.36
CA PHE A 39 -22.52 7.98 18.84
C PHE A 39 -21.17 7.65 18.23
N ASP A 40 -20.28 8.64 18.14
CA ASP A 40 -18.96 8.44 17.57
C ASP A 40 -18.02 7.67 18.53
N GLN A 41 -16.97 7.09 17.95
CA GLN A 41 -16.02 6.23 18.64
C GLN A 41 -15.29 6.93 19.79
N ARG A 42 -15.04 8.25 19.70
CA ARG A 42 -14.34 8.99 20.77
C ARG A 42 -15.21 9.04 22.02
N LEU A 43 -16.48 9.42 21.87
CA LEU A 43 -17.41 9.47 22.99
C LEU A 43 -17.63 8.08 23.61
N ILE A 44 -17.73 7.02 22.79
CA ILE A 44 -17.87 5.66 23.32
C ILE A 44 -16.63 5.23 24.10
N GLY A 45 -15.43 5.47 23.55
CA GLY A 45 -14.17 5.11 24.20
C GLY A 45 -13.90 5.89 25.49
N GLU A 46 -14.39 7.13 25.61
CA GLU A 46 -14.32 7.91 26.85
C GLU A 46 -15.19 7.31 27.97
N LEU A 47 -16.36 6.75 27.63
CA LEU A 47 -17.33 6.25 28.60
C LEU A 47 -17.20 4.76 28.89
N PHE A 48 -16.69 4.00 27.93
CA PHE A 48 -16.61 2.55 28.00
C PHE A 48 -15.30 2.06 27.36
N PRO A 49 -14.31 1.67 28.18
CA PRO A 49 -13.03 1.18 27.69
C PRO A 49 -13.17 -0.12 26.88
N GLU A 50 -12.35 -0.25 25.84
CA GLU A 50 -12.38 -1.37 24.90
C GLU A 50 -11.94 -2.69 25.58
N GLU A 51 -11.12 -2.62 26.62
CA GLU A 51 -10.64 -3.75 27.42
C GLU A 51 -11.78 -4.61 27.97
N VAL A 52 -12.90 -3.98 28.33
CA VAL A 52 -14.08 -4.69 28.86
C VAL A 52 -14.70 -5.62 27.80
N MET A 53 -14.56 -5.29 26.52
CA MET A 53 -15.11 -6.09 25.42
C MET A 53 -14.16 -7.18 24.90
N GLN A 54 -12.87 -7.15 25.25
CA GLN A 54 -11.87 -8.05 24.66
C GLN A 54 -12.15 -9.53 24.94
N GLU A 55 -12.83 -9.84 26.04
CA GLU A 55 -13.24 -11.22 26.39
C GLU A 55 -14.45 -11.71 25.57
N SER A 56 -15.19 -10.83 24.89
CA SER A 56 -16.36 -11.21 24.11
C SER A 56 -15.98 -12.03 22.87
N VAL A 57 -16.60 -13.21 22.74
CA VAL A 57 -16.44 -14.07 21.55
C VAL A 57 -16.89 -13.37 20.26
N ILE A 58 -17.85 -12.44 20.33
CA ILE A 58 -18.31 -11.68 19.17
C ILE A 58 -17.27 -10.63 18.79
N TYR A 59 -16.71 -9.93 19.77
CA TYR A 59 -15.63 -8.96 19.55
C TYR A 59 -14.41 -9.63 18.91
N GLN A 60 -13.95 -10.75 19.47
CA GLN A 60 -12.85 -11.54 18.91
C GLN A 60 -13.14 -12.01 17.48
N LYS A 61 -14.37 -12.44 17.19
CA LYS A 61 -14.78 -12.82 15.82
C LYS A 61 -14.73 -11.64 14.85
N ILE A 62 -15.11 -10.43 15.27
CA ILE A 62 -15.03 -9.21 14.45
C ILE A 62 -13.56 -8.90 14.14
N ILE A 63 -12.69 -8.92 15.15
CA ILE A 63 -11.25 -8.69 14.98
C ILE A 63 -10.63 -9.74 14.04
N GLN A 64 -10.92 -11.03 14.25
CA GLN A 64 -10.45 -12.11 13.38
C GLN A 64 -10.92 -11.94 11.94
N LYS A 65 -12.20 -11.59 11.73
CA LYS A 65 -12.74 -11.35 10.40
C LYS A 65 -12.07 -10.15 9.74
N GLY A 66 -11.88 -9.05 10.48
CA GLY A 66 -11.16 -7.87 10.00
C GLY A 66 -9.73 -8.20 9.59
N HIS A 67 -9.00 -8.95 10.41
CA HIS A 67 -7.66 -9.41 10.11
C HIS A 67 -7.61 -10.31 8.86
N GLN A 68 -8.55 -11.26 8.72
CA GLN A 68 -8.64 -12.11 7.53
C GLN A 68 -8.92 -11.30 6.25
N LEU A 69 -9.82 -10.32 6.33
CA LEU A 69 -10.12 -9.42 5.20
C LEU A 69 -8.89 -8.58 4.83
N GLY A 70 -8.21 -7.99 5.82
CA GLY A 70 -7.00 -7.21 5.60
C GLY A 70 -5.87 -8.04 4.98
N LEU A 71 -5.66 -9.29 5.43
CA LEU A 71 -4.70 -10.20 4.81
C LEU A 71 -5.06 -10.54 3.37
N LEU A 72 -6.35 -10.77 3.08
CA LEU A 72 -6.81 -11.08 1.73
C LEU A 72 -6.59 -9.88 0.80
N GLU A 73 -6.97 -8.68 1.23
CA GLU A 73 -6.81 -7.44 0.49
C GLU A 73 -5.32 -7.14 0.25
N GLY A 74 -4.50 -7.15 1.31
CA GLY A 74 -3.07 -6.92 1.20
C GLY A 74 -2.36 -7.93 0.30
N LYS A 75 -2.74 -9.21 0.34
CA LYS A 75 -2.19 -10.23 -0.58
C LYS A 75 -2.59 -9.97 -2.03
N ARG A 76 -3.81 -9.51 -2.29
CA ARG A 76 -4.27 -9.20 -3.65
C ARG A 76 -3.58 -7.96 -4.20
N GLU A 77 -3.47 -6.91 -3.39
CA GLU A 77 -2.79 -5.67 -3.76
C GLU A 77 -1.30 -5.91 -3.99
N GLY A 78 -0.59 -6.51 -3.04
CA GLY A 78 0.83 -6.82 -3.18
C GLY A 78 1.13 -7.73 -4.37
N LYS A 79 0.27 -8.72 -4.67
CA LYS A 79 0.42 -9.54 -5.89
C LYS A 79 0.25 -8.73 -7.17
N ARG A 80 -0.68 -7.76 -7.18
CA ARG A 80 -0.93 -6.91 -8.35
C ARG A 80 0.24 -5.95 -8.57
N GLU A 81 0.69 -5.27 -7.53
CA GLU A 81 1.80 -4.32 -7.57
C GLU A 81 3.10 -5.02 -7.97
N GLY A 82 3.46 -6.10 -7.28
CA GLY A 82 4.68 -6.86 -7.61
C GLY A 82 4.67 -7.44 -9.02
N LYS A 83 3.49 -7.82 -9.56
CA LYS A 83 3.39 -8.25 -10.96
C LYS A 83 3.60 -7.10 -11.94
N LEU A 84 3.09 -5.90 -11.64
CA LEU A 84 3.25 -4.72 -12.50
C LEU A 84 4.68 -4.20 -12.48
N GLU A 85 5.26 -4.09 -11.29
CA GLU A 85 6.65 -3.69 -11.08
C GLU A 85 7.61 -4.67 -11.75
N GLY A 86 7.49 -5.97 -11.45
CA GLY A 86 8.34 -6.99 -12.07
C GLY A 86 8.21 -7.06 -13.59
N LYS A 87 7.02 -6.80 -14.16
CA LYS A 87 6.86 -6.70 -15.62
C LYS A 87 7.54 -5.45 -16.19
N ARG A 88 7.54 -4.34 -15.45
CA ARG A 88 8.19 -3.10 -15.87
C ARG A 88 9.71 -3.23 -15.81
N GLU A 89 10.24 -3.70 -14.69
CA GLU A 89 11.67 -3.95 -14.48
C GLU A 89 12.20 -4.95 -15.50
N GLY A 90 11.52 -6.10 -15.66
CA GLY A 90 11.92 -7.11 -16.63
C GLY A 90 11.97 -6.58 -18.07
N ARG A 91 11.01 -5.74 -18.48
CA ARG A 91 11.05 -5.09 -19.80
C ARG A 91 12.19 -4.07 -19.92
N GLN A 92 12.49 -3.32 -18.87
CA GLN A 92 13.59 -2.36 -18.88
C GLN A 92 14.94 -3.07 -18.96
N GLU A 93 15.14 -4.13 -18.16
CA GLU A 93 16.36 -4.95 -18.19
C GLU A 93 16.56 -5.64 -19.54
N GLU A 94 15.49 -6.22 -20.10
CA GLU A 94 15.53 -6.84 -21.42
C GLU A 94 15.82 -5.80 -22.52
N GLY A 95 15.12 -4.66 -22.50
CA GLY A 95 15.36 -3.56 -23.44
C GLY A 95 16.80 -3.05 -23.38
N TYR A 96 17.32 -2.82 -22.16
CA TYR A 96 18.71 -2.46 -21.95
C TYR A 96 19.68 -3.49 -22.54
N SER A 97 19.48 -4.78 -22.22
CA SER A 97 20.34 -5.87 -22.70
C SER A 97 20.36 -5.95 -24.23
N ILE A 98 19.20 -5.80 -24.87
CA ILE A 98 19.07 -5.81 -26.32
C ILE A 98 19.82 -4.62 -26.93
N ILE A 99 19.59 -3.40 -26.44
CA ILE A 99 20.25 -2.19 -26.93
C ILE A 99 21.77 -2.31 -26.80
N ILE A 100 22.29 -2.74 -25.64
CA ILE A 100 23.73 -2.92 -25.44
C ILE A 100 24.30 -3.93 -26.42
N ARG A 101 23.62 -5.05 -26.68
CA ARG A 101 24.06 -6.05 -27.65
C ARG A 101 24.08 -5.51 -29.07
N GLN A 102 23.07 -4.72 -29.47
CA GLN A 102 22.99 -4.12 -30.80
C GLN A 102 24.11 -3.09 -31.00
N LEU A 103 24.28 -2.17 -30.05
CA LEU A 103 25.32 -1.16 -30.07
C LEU A 103 26.71 -1.79 -30.05
N THR A 104 26.93 -2.80 -29.21
CA THR A 104 28.22 -3.51 -29.15
C THR A 104 28.54 -4.21 -30.48
N ARG A 105 27.53 -4.76 -31.15
CA ARG A 105 27.70 -5.41 -32.45
C ARG A 105 28.00 -4.41 -33.57
N ARG A 106 27.41 -3.21 -33.53
CA ARG A 106 27.55 -2.18 -34.57
C ARG A 106 28.82 -1.34 -34.41
N PHE A 107 29.16 -0.97 -33.18
CA PHE A 107 30.22 -0.01 -32.88
C PHE A 107 31.39 -0.58 -32.06
N GLY A 108 31.33 -1.85 -31.67
CA GLY A 108 32.35 -2.47 -30.81
C GLY A 108 32.12 -2.16 -29.33
N SER A 109 33.16 -2.28 -28.50
CA SER A 109 33.03 -2.07 -27.06
C SER A 109 32.55 -0.65 -26.74
N LEU A 110 31.48 -0.56 -25.95
CA LEU A 110 30.96 0.72 -25.44
C LEU A 110 31.65 1.07 -24.13
N ASP A 111 31.93 2.35 -23.91
CA ASP A 111 32.43 2.81 -22.63
C ASP A 111 31.38 2.67 -21.50
N ASP A 112 31.86 2.60 -20.26
CA ASP A 112 31.01 2.39 -19.08
C ASP A 112 30.04 3.56 -18.84
N GLN A 113 30.40 4.78 -19.26
CA GLN A 113 29.57 5.95 -19.04
C GLN A 113 28.29 5.89 -19.90
N LEU A 114 28.42 5.51 -21.17
CA LEU A 114 27.30 5.27 -22.08
C LEU A 114 26.44 4.11 -21.58
N GLN A 115 27.05 3.00 -21.14
CA GLN A 115 26.30 1.88 -20.59
C GLN A 115 25.44 2.30 -19.38
N GLN A 116 26.02 3.06 -18.44
CA GLN A 116 25.27 3.57 -17.29
C GLN A 116 24.18 4.57 -17.69
N GLY A 117 24.44 5.39 -18.72
CA GLY A 117 23.44 6.31 -19.29
C GLY A 117 22.23 5.56 -19.85
N ILE A 118 22.46 4.51 -20.63
CA ILE A 118 21.41 3.68 -21.24
C ILE A 118 20.66 2.89 -20.16
N LYS A 119 21.34 2.40 -19.12
CA LYS A 119 20.71 1.64 -18.02
C LYS A 119 19.65 2.46 -17.27
N LYS A 120 19.82 3.78 -17.22
CA LYS A 120 18.89 4.70 -16.55
C LYS A 120 17.65 5.04 -17.38
N LEU A 121 17.65 4.69 -18.66
CA LEU A 121 16.52 4.99 -19.54
C LEU A 121 15.28 4.20 -19.14
N SER A 122 14.12 4.83 -19.25
CA SER A 122 12.83 4.18 -19.13
C SER A 122 12.58 3.21 -20.30
N VAL A 123 11.60 2.31 -20.15
CA VAL A 123 11.20 1.39 -21.23
C VAL A 123 10.89 2.13 -22.52
N VAL A 124 10.16 3.25 -22.44
CA VAL A 124 9.78 4.06 -23.62
C VAL A 124 11.02 4.65 -24.29
N GLN A 125 11.95 5.19 -23.51
CA GLN A 125 13.20 5.73 -24.05
C GLN A 125 14.09 4.64 -24.66
N LEU A 126 14.08 3.42 -24.11
CA LEU A 126 14.78 2.28 -24.71
C LEU A 126 14.16 1.86 -26.04
N GLU A 127 12.82 1.90 -26.15
CA GLU A 127 12.10 1.65 -27.40
C GLU A 127 12.43 2.74 -28.45
N GLU A 128 12.40 4.02 -28.06
CA GLU A 128 12.79 5.15 -28.93
C GLU A 128 14.25 5.05 -29.38
N LEU A 129 15.16 4.71 -28.47
CA LEU A 129 16.56 4.47 -28.80
C LEU A 129 16.72 3.31 -29.78
N SER A 130 15.89 2.26 -29.70
CA SER A 130 15.95 1.13 -30.63
C SER A 130 15.62 1.52 -32.07
N GLU A 131 14.73 2.49 -32.26
CA GLU A 131 14.37 3.02 -33.57
C GLU A 131 15.47 3.98 -34.07
N ALA A 132 15.84 4.96 -33.23
CA ALA A 132 16.88 5.95 -33.58
C ALA A 132 18.23 5.29 -33.89
N LEU A 133 18.54 4.17 -33.23
CA LEU A 133 19.76 3.41 -33.45
C LEU A 133 19.93 2.99 -34.90
N LEU A 134 18.85 2.79 -35.65
CA LEU A 134 18.91 2.40 -37.06
C LEU A 134 19.62 3.47 -37.92
N ASP A 135 19.41 4.75 -37.60
CA ASP A 135 19.94 5.90 -38.34
C ASP A 135 21.34 6.34 -37.88
N PHE A 136 21.87 5.79 -36.77
CA PHE A 136 23.17 6.20 -36.22
C PHE A 136 24.35 5.74 -37.07
N GLU A 137 25.27 6.63 -37.43
CA GLU A 137 26.47 6.29 -38.19
C GLU A 137 27.65 5.96 -37.27
N THR A 138 27.68 6.56 -36.07
CA THR A 138 28.80 6.47 -35.14
C THR A 138 28.33 6.30 -33.69
N VAL A 139 29.25 5.88 -32.81
CA VAL A 139 28.98 5.81 -31.37
C VAL A 139 28.71 7.19 -30.76
N SER A 140 29.21 8.26 -31.37
CA SER A 140 28.98 9.64 -30.91
C SER A 140 27.51 10.05 -31.05
N ASP A 141 26.78 9.50 -32.02
CA ASP A 141 25.34 9.78 -32.19
C ASP A 141 24.54 9.28 -30.99
N VAL A 142 24.94 8.15 -30.40
CA VAL A 142 24.35 7.60 -29.16
C VAL A 142 24.56 8.55 -27.99
N ALA A 143 25.77 9.11 -27.86
CA ALA A 143 26.10 10.04 -26.79
C ALA A 143 25.27 11.34 -26.89
N VAL A 144 25.11 11.87 -28.11
CA VAL A 144 24.29 13.05 -28.38
C VAL A 144 22.82 12.77 -28.08
N TRP A 145 22.30 11.60 -28.51
CA TRP A 145 20.92 11.20 -28.24
C TRP A 145 20.65 11.06 -26.73
N LEU A 146 21.56 10.42 -25.99
CA LEU A 146 21.42 10.28 -24.53
C LEU A 146 21.38 11.65 -23.84
N ALA A 147 22.21 12.60 -24.26
CA ALA A 147 22.25 13.93 -23.68
C ALA A 147 20.94 14.71 -23.90
N SER A 148 20.24 14.50 -25.02
CA SER A 148 18.95 15.16 -25.30
C SER A 148 17.75 14.52 -24.60
N HIS A 149 17.86 13.29 -24.11
CA HIS A 149 16.78 12.55 -23.45
C HIS A 149 17.00 12.36 -21.94
N GLN A 150 18.05 12.97 -21.38
CA GLN A 150 18.36 12.98 -19.94
C GLN A 150 18.07 14.34 -19.25
N GLN A 151 17.35 15.24 -19.93
CA GLN A 151 16.85 16.50 -19.35
C GLN A 151 15.48 16.36 -18.70
#